data_AF-A0A2S8BS08-F1
#
_entry.id   AF-A0A2S8BS08-F1
#
_cell.length_a   1.000
_cell.length_b   1.000
_cell.length_c   1.000
_cell.angle_alpha   90.00
_cell.angle_beta   90.00
_cell.angle_gamma   90.00
#
_symmetry.space_group_name_H-M   'P 1'
#
loop_
_entity.id
_entity.type
_entity.pdbx_description
1 polymer ?
#
loop_
_entity_poly.entity_id
_entity_poly.type
_entity_poly.pdbx_seq_one_letter_code
_entity_poly.pdbx_strand_id
1 'polypeptide(L)'
;MANFGTDLLAAALAGTDSAEGPLRHVTELPARRGAPQRWPAWAEPDVVAAFVDRGISLPWSHQVDAADLAHRGRHVVVSTGTASGKSLAYQLPALNALATAPAPGCSTCRRPRRWAMTSCAPRRR
;
A
#
# COMPACT_ATOMS: atom_id res chain seq x y z
N MET A 1 9.61 -12.64 -28.07
CA MET A 1 8.26 -12.05 -27.88
C MET A 1 8.46 -10.68 -27.29
N ALA A 2 7.94 -9.64 -27.95
CA ALA A 2 7.93 -8.31 -27.38
C ALA A 2 6.94 -8.28 -26.20
N ASN A 3 7.39 -7.80 -25.05
CA ASN A 3 6.54 -7.48 -23.91
C ASN A 3 6.76 -6.01 -23.54
N PHE A 4 5.87 -5.46 -22.71
CA PHE A 4 5.97 -4.07 -22.28
C PHE A 4 7.34 -3.71 -21.68
N GLY A 5 7.96 -4.64 -20.94
CA GLY A 5 9.29 -4.44 -20.34
C GLY A 5 10.41 -4.37 -21.38
N THR A 6 10.39 -5.24 -22.41
CA THR A 6 11.38 -5.20 -23.49
C THR A 6 11.23 -3.94 -24.34
N ASP A 7 10.01 -3.45 -24.54
CA ASP A 7 9.74 -2.22 -25.29
C ASP A 7 10.23 -0.97 -24.53
N LEU A 8 9.97 -0.93 -23.21
CA LEU A 8 10.51 0.11 -22.33
C LEU A 8 12.03 0.10 -22.30
N LEU A 9 12.66 -1.08 -22.23
CA LEU A 9 14.11 -1.22 -22.23
C LEU A 9 14.70 -0.74 -23.56
N ALA A 10 14.09 -1.11 -24.69
CA ALA A 10 14.51 -0.65 -26.01
C ALA A 10 14.43 0.88 -26.13
N ALA A 11 13.34 1.49 -25.62
CA ALA A 11 13.20 2.94 -25.58
C ALA A 11 14.26 3.61 -24.67
N ALA A 12 14.56 3.01 -23.52
CA ALA A 12 15.57 3.53 -22.59
C ALA A 12 17.01 3.47 -23.15
N LEU A 13 17.28 2.52 -24.05
CA LEU A 13 18.58 2.34 -24.70
C LEU A 13 18.71 3.08 -26.04
N ALA A 14 17.63 3.71 -26.52
CA ALA A 14 17.66 4.44 -27.79
C ALA A 14 18.74 5.53 -27.77
N GLY A 15 19.70 5.46 -28.70
CA GLY A 15 20.81 6.41 -28.81
C GLY A 15 22.07 6.06 -28.01
N THR A 16 22.09 4.93 -27.29
CA THR A 16 23.34 4.40 -26.71
C THR A 16 24.16 3.61 -27.73
N ASP A 17 25.48 3.85 -27.78
CA ASP A 17 26.37 3.06 -28.62
C ASP A 17 26.48 1.63 -28.06
N SER A 18 26.10 0.66 -28.88
CA SER A 18 26.13 -0.76 -28.50
C SER A 18 27.56 -1.27 -28.31
N ALA A 19 28.57 -0.62 -28.88
CA ALA A 19 29.98 -0.97 -28.72
C ALA A 19 30.52 -0.72 -27.31
N GLU A 20 29.93 0.21 -26.55
CA GLU A 20 30.32 0.49 -25.16
C GLU A 20 29.72 -0.51 -24.15
N GLY A 21 28.75 -1.32 -24.59
CA GLY A 21 28.11 -2.36 -23.78
C GLY A 21 27.57 -1.91 -22.41
N PRO A 22 26.76 -0.84 -22.32
CA PRO A 22 26.32 -0.27 -21.04
C PRO A 22 25.39 -1.20 -20.24
N LEU A 23 24.59 -2.03 -20.93
CA LEU A 23 23.66 -2.96 -20.31
C LEU A 23 24.38 -4.27 -19.92
N ARG A 24 24.64 -4.45 -18.63
CA ARG A 24 25.32 -5.63 -18.10
C ARG A 24 24.38 -6.78 -17.70
N HIS A 25 23.13 -6.48 -17.35
CA HIS A 25 22.20 -7.48 -16.83
C HIS A 25 20.76 -7.12 -17.13
N VAL A 26 20.00 -8.11 -17.60
CA VAL A 26 18.55 -8.07 -17.72
C VAL A 26 18.01 -9.34 -17.08
N THR A 27 17.01 -9.18 -16.22
CA THR A 27 16.25 -10.32 -15.70
C THR A 27 14.77 -10.01 -15.80
N GLU A 28 14.01 -10.98 -16.30
CA GLU A 28 12.55 -10.91 -16.32
C GLU A 28 12.02 -11.64 -15.09
N LEU A 29 11.32 -10.91 -14.23
CA LEU A 29 10.71 -11.49 -13.05
C LEU A 29 9.30 -11.99 -13.41
N PRO A 30 8.93 -13.22 -13.02
CA PRO A 30 7.60 -13.74 -13.31
C PRO A 30 6.53 -12.90 -12.61
N ALA A 31 5.40 -12.71 -13.29
CA ALA A 31 4.24 -12.04 -12.72
C ALA A 31 3.75 -12.81 -11.48
N ARG A 32 3.52 -12.08 -10.38
CA ARG A 32 2.96 -12.63 -9.14
C ARG A 32 1.55 -12.08 -8.94
N ARG A 33 0.57 -12.96 -8.83
CA ARG A 33 -0.81 -12.57 -8.51
C ARG A 33 -0.88 -12.13 -7.05
N GLY A 34 -1.60 -11.04 -6.79
CA GLY A 34 -1.98 -10.69 -5.43
C GLY A 34 -2.92 -11.73 -4.85
N ALA A 35 -2.82 -11.97 -3.54
CA ALA A 35 -3.74 -12.83 -2.80
C ALA A 35 -4.79 -11.94 -2.12
N PRO A 36 -6.03 -11.88 -2.62
CA PRO A 36 -7.08 -11.11 -1.96
C PRO A 36 -7.51 -11.83 -0.67
N GLN A 37 -7.90 -11.06 0.33
CA GLN A 37 -8.35 -11.54 1.63
C GLN A 37 -9.64 -10.83 2.04
N ARG A 38 -10.42 -11.45 2.92
CA ARG A 38 -11.62 -10.83 3.47
C ARG A 38 -11.25 -9.60 4.29
N TRP A 39 -12.17 -8.64 4.35
CA TRP A 39 -12.08 -7.52 5.29
C TRP A 39 -11.97 -8.04 6.73
N PRO A 40 -11.14 -7.41 7.59
CA PRO A 40 -11.04 -7.79 8.98
C PRO A 40 -12.37 -7.59 9.71
N ALA A 41 -12.73 -8.51 10.60
CA ALA A 41 -14.00 -8.45 11.33
C ALA A 41 -14.14 -7.23 12.27
N TRP A 42 -13.02 -6.60 12.65
CA TRP A 42 -13.01 -5.38 13.46
C TRP A 42 -13.25 -4.12 12.65
N ALA A 43 -13.20 -4.19 11.32
CA ALA A 43 -13.33 -3.03 10.46
C ALA A 43 -14.79 -2.54 10.44
N GLU A 44 -14.99 -1.27 10.79
CA GLU A 44 -16.30 -0.63 10.79
C GLU A 44 -16.94 -0.69 9.39
N PRO A 45 -18.22 -1.09 9.27
CA PRO A 45 -18.90 -1.27 7.99
C PRO A 45 -18.84 -0.04 7.08
N ASP A 46 -18.99 1.16 7.64
CA ASP A 46 -18.94 2.41 6.87
C ASP A 46 -17.54 2.71 6.32
N VAL A 47 -16.50 2.31 7.05
CA VAL A 47 -15.11 2.43 6.58
C VAL A 47 -14.85 1.46 5.44
N VAL A 48 -15.35 0.23 5.55
CA VAL A 48 -15.29 -0.78 4.48
C VAL A 48 -16.04 -0.29 3.24
N ALA A 49 -17.27 0.20 3.41
CA ALA A 49 -18.07 0.76 2.32
C ALA A 49 -17.33 1.87 1.57
N ALA A 50 -16.70 2.80 2.29
CA ALA A 50 -15.94 3.90 1.68
C ALA A 50 -14.72 3.45 0.86
N PHE A 51 -14.15 2.27 1.14
CA PHE A 51 -13.12 1.65 0.31
C PHE A 51 -13.71 0.91 -0.89
N VAL A 52 -14.83 0.19 -0.69
CA VAL A 52 -15.57 -0.50 -1.76
C VAL A 52 -16.04 0.51 -2.82
N ASP A 53 -16.56 1.67 -2.41
CA ASP A 53 -16.96 2.76 -3.31
C ASP A 53 -15.80 3.33 -4.12
N ARG A 54 -14.56 3.17 -3.64
CA ARG A 54 -13.32 3.53 -4.36
C ARG A 54 -12.79 2.38 -5.22
N GLY A 55 -13.58 1.32 -5.43
CA GLY A 55 -13.24 0.18 -6.27
C GLY A 55 -12.43 -0.90 -5.58
N ILE A 56 -12.28 -0.86 -4.26
CA ILE A 56 -11.54 -1.89 -3.51
C ILE A 56 -12.54 -2.90 -2.94
N SER A 57 -12.86 -3.94 -3.70
CA SER A 57 -13.79 -4.99 -3.27
C SER A 57 -13.21 -5.87 -2.16
N LEU A 58 -11.95 -6.28 -2.31
CA LEU A 58 -11.20 -7.07 -1.33
C LEU A 58 -9.78 -6.50 -1.16
N PRO A 59 -9.29 -6.36 0.08
CA PRO A 59 -7.90 -6.01 0.33
C PRO A 59 -6.97 -7.17 -0.04
N TRP A 60 -5.70 -6.85 -0.30
CA TRP A 60 -4.64 -7.84 -0.40
C TRP A 60 -4.23 -8.36 0.98
N SER A 61 -3.80 -9.62 1.07
CA SER A 61 -3.39 -10.27 2.32
C SER A 61 -2.37 -9.43 3.10
N HIS A 62 -1.33 -8.92 2.43
CA HIS A 62 -0.30 -8.10 3.07
C HIS A 62 -0.84 -6.78 3.65
N GLN A 63 -1.96 -6.26 3.13
CA GLN A 63 -2.61 -5.08 3.68
C GLN A 63 -3.38 -5.44 4.94
N VAL A 64 -4.10 -6.57 4.93
CA VAL A 64 -4.84 -7.09 6.09
C VAL A 64 -3.89 -7.44 7.22
N ASP A 65 -2.81 -8.17 6.94
CA ASP A 65 -1.81 -8.56 7.94
C ASP A 65 -1.19 -7.34 8.64
N ALA A 66 -0.83 -6.32 7.86
CA ALA A 66 -0.27 -5.09 8.39
C ALA A 66 -1.32 -4.27 9.17
N ALA A 67 -2.56 -4.20 8.68
CA ALA A 67 -3.65 -3.51 9.35
C ALA A 67 -4.00 -4.18 10.69
N ASP A 68 -4.01 -5.52 10.74
CA ASP A 68 -4.26 -6.29 11.96
C ASP A 68 -3.19 -6.05 13.03
N LEU A 69 -1.92 -6.08 12.64
CA LEU A 69 -0.81 -5.77 13.55
C LEU A 69 -0.94 -4.34 14.09
N ALA A 70 -1.22 -3.37 13.21
CA ALA A 70 -1.41 -1.98 13.58
C ALA A 70 -2.62 -1.80 14.51
N HIS A 71 -3.77 -2.40 14.20
CA HIS A 71 -4.99 -2.35 15.01
C HIS A 71 -4.76 -2.90 16.43
N ARG A 72 -3.93 -3.95 16.56
CA ARG A 72 -3.50 -4.51 17.86
C ARG A 72 -2.44 -3.66 18.59
N GLY A 73 -2.14 -2.46 18.08
CA GLY A 73 -1.21 -1.52 18.71
C GLY A 73 0.27 -1.83 18.47
N ARG A 74 0.62 -2.65 17.47
CA ARG A 74 2.01 -2.94 17.11
C ARG A 74 2.54 -1.89 16.13
N HIS A 75 3.82 -1.55 16.26
CA HIS A 75 4.52 -0.77 15.25
C HIS A 75 4.84 -1.68 14.05
N VAL A 76 4.47 -1.24 12.85
CA VAL A 76 4.59 -2.02 11.62
C VAL A 76 5.34 -1.20 10.58
N VAL A 77 6.30 -1.84 9.90
CA VAL A 77 6.96 -1.31 8.71
C VAL A 77 6.47 -2.11 7.51
N VAL A 78 5.89 -1.45 6.51
CA VAL A 78 5.38 -2.10 5.30
C VAL A 78 6.31 -1.81 4.14
N SER A 79 7.12 -2.80 3.76
CA SER A 79 8.02 -2.73 2.60
C SER A 79 7.50 -3.61 1.47
N THR A 80 6.61 -3.05 0.65
CA THR A 80 6.09 -3.70 -0.56
C THR A 80 6.34 -2.82 -1.78
N GLY A 81 6.34 -3.43 -2.97
CA GLY A 81 6.61 -2.76 -4.24
C GLY A 81 5.72 -1.54 -4.51
N THR A 82 6.12 -0.70 -5.45
CA THR A 82 5.32 0.47 -5.87
C THR A 82 3.97 0.02 -6.41
N ALA A 83 2.92 0.81 -6.23
CA ALA A 83 1.53 0.49 -6.61
C ALA A 83 0.90 -0.77 -5.95
N SER A 84 1.53 -1.36 -4.94
CA SER A 84 0.98 -2.50 -4.17
C SER A 84 -0.20 -2.15 -3.23
N GLY A 85 -0.60 -0.88 -3.17
CA GLY A 85 -1.69 -0.41 -2.30
C GLY A 85 -1.33 -0.31 -0.81
N LYS A 86 -0.09 0.03 -0.44
CA LYS A 86 0.30 0.24 0.97
C LYS A 86 -0.62 1.19 1.75
N SER A 87 -1.25 2.13 1.05
CA SER A 87 -2.13 3.13 1.66
C SER A 87 -3.27 2.52 2.46
N LEU A 88 -3.93 1.50 1.91
CA LEU A 88 -5.01 0.81 2.63
C LEU A 88 -4.54 0.24 3.97
N ALA A 89 -3.34 -0.37 3.99
CA ALA A 89 -2.79 -1.03 5.17
C ALA A 89 -2.68 -0.11 6.39
N TYR A 90 -2.34 1.15 6.18
CA TYR A 90 -2.22 2.13 7.28
C TYR A 90 -3.49 3.00 7.43
N GLN A 91 -4.26 3.21 6.36
CA GLN A 91 -5.49 4.01 6.40
C GLN A 91 -6.61 3.27 7.12
N LEU A 92 -6.78 1.97 6.88
CA LEU A 92 -7.85 1.18 7.48
C LEU A 92 -7.88 1.27 9.02
N PRO A 93 -6.79 0.95 9.75
CA PRO A 93 -6.81 1.05 11.22
C PRO A 93 -6.96 2.50 11.71
N ALA A 94 -6.44 3.50 10.97
CA ALA A 94 -6.57 4.90 11.33
C ALA A 94 -8.01 5.42 11.18
N LEU A 95 -8.66 5.14 10.05
CA LEU A 95 -10.05 5.52 9.79
C LEU A 95 -11.01 4.80 10.75
N ASN A 96 -10.75 3.52 11.04
CA ASN A 96 -11.53 2.76 12.01
C ASN A 96 -11.46 3.37 13.42
N ALA A 97 -10.27 3.77 13.85
CA ALA A 97 -10.09 4.43 15.15
C ALA A 97 -10.83 5.77 15.22
N LEU A 98 -10.93 6.50 14.09
CA LEU A 98 -11.70 7.74 14.02
C LEU A 98 -13.22 7.49 14.00
N ALA A 99 -13.67 6.45 13.30
CA ALA A 99 -15.10 6.10 13.22
C ALA A 99 -15.66 5.58 14.56
N THR A 100 -14.85 4.83 15.30
CA THR A 100 -15.21 4.29 16.62
C THR A 100 -14.98 5.26 17.78
N ALA A 101 -14.32 6.40 17.53
CA ALA A 101 -14.08 7.39 18.56
C ALA A 101 -15.40 8.08 18.96
N PRO A 102 -15.69 8.24 20.26
CA PRO A 102 -16.88 8.96 20.69
C PRO A 102 -16.85 10.39 20.16
N ALA A 103 -18.01 10.89 19.73
CA ALA A 103 -18.17 12.26 19.27
C ALA A 103 -17.65 13.25 20.33
N PRO A 104 -17.02 14.37 19.95
CA PRO A 104 -16.40 15.29 20.89
C PRO A 104 -17.46 16.07 21.67
N GLY A 105 -17.95 15.47 22.76
CA GLY A 105 -18.46 16.17 23.93
C GLY A 105 -17.32 16.30 24.95
N CYS A 106 -16.73 17.49 25.05
CA CYS A 106 -15.59 17.83 25.92
C CYS A 106 -15.78 17.33 27.37
N SER A 107 -14.81 16.63 27.97
CA SER A 107 -14.00 17.26 29.04
C SER A 107 -12.63 16.63 29.31
N THR A 108 -12.25 15.56 28.62
CA THR A 108 -10.89 15.02 28.73
C THR A 108 -10.47 14.53 27.36
N CYS A 109 -9.66 15.34 26.67
CA CYS A 109 -8.94 14.93 25.48
C CYS A 109 -8.02 13.75 25.85
N ARG A 110 -8.60 12.55 25.88
CA ARG A 110 -7.88 11.28 25.94
C ARG A 110 -7.18 11.20 24.59
N ARG A 111 -5.96 11.72 24.53
CA ARG A 111 -5.14 11.72 23.32
C ARG A 111 -5.21 10.30 22.73
N PRO A 112 -5.66 10.13 21.46
CA PRO A 112 -5.45 8.85 20.81
C PRO A 112 -3.96 8.54 20.90
N ARG A 113 -3.62 7.29 21.24
CA ARG A 113 -2.23 6.82 21.37
C ARG A 113 -1.41 7.38 20.21
N ARG A 114 -0.22 7.93 20.45
CA ARG A 114 0.55 8.66 19.43
C ARG A 114 0.88 7.75 18.24
N TRP A 115 0.05 7.77 17.20
CA TRP A 115 0.35 7.17 15.91
C TRP A 115 1.27 8.11 15.15
N ALA A 116 2.57 7.83 15.12
CA ALA A 116 3.49 8.50 14.22
C ALA A 116 3.43 7.79 12.86
N MET A 117 2.66 8.33 11.93
CA MET A 117 2.56 7.80 10.56
C MET A 117 3.45 8.63 9.64
N THR A 118 4.59 8.07 9.25
CA THR A 118 5.46 8.67 8.24
C THR A 118 5.35 7.85 6.96
N SER A 119 4.59 8.35 5.99
CA SER A 119 4.55 7.79 4.64
C SER A 119 5.61 8.49 3.79
N CYS A 120 6.69 7.78 3.46
CA CYS A 120 7.67 8.23 2.48
C CYS A 120 7.29 7.66 1.11
N ALA A 121 6.59 8.46 0.29
CA ALA A 121 6.42 8.16 -1.12
C ALA A 121 7.53 8.88 -1.90
N PRO A 122 8.31 8.21 -2.77
CA PRO A 122 9.21 8.91 -3.66
C PRO A 122 8.37 9.81 -4.57
N ARG A 123 8.48 11.14 -4.40
CA ARG A 123 7.93 12.08 -5.37
C ARG A 123 8.68 11.83 -6.68
N ARG A 124 7.96 11.46 -7.74
CA ARG A 124 8.50 11.54 -9.10
C ARG A 124 8.89 13.01 -9.31
N ARG A 125 10.17 13.25 -9.62
CA ARG A 125 10.62 14.51 -10.22
C ARG A 125 10.26 14.47 -11.70
#